data_AF-A0A432UZ10-F1
#
_entry.id   AF-A0A432UZ10-F1
#
_cell.length_a   1.000
_cell.length_b   1.000
_cell.length_c   1.000
_cell.angle_alpha   90.00
_cell.angle_beta   90.00
_cell.angle_gamma   90.00
#
_symmetry.space_group_name_H-M   'P 1'
#
loop_
_entity.id
_entity.type
_entity.pdbx_description
1 polymer ?
#
loop_
_entity_poly.entity_id
_entity_poly.type
_entity_poly.pdbx_seq_one_letter_code
_entity_poly.pdbx_strand_id
1 'polypeptide(L)'
;FKDRSLGNCLACHANVDMEKELFHGNVGPSMDGVADRWKPEELRAIVTNSKQVFGEETVMPGFYSLEVGKNVGEKFVGKTILTAQQVEDVVAYLATLKE
;
A
#
# COMPACT_ATOMS: atom_id res chain seq x y z
N PHE A 1 -7.61 1.69 -0.10
CA PHE A 1 -6.78 1.64 -1.32
C PHE A 1 -6.65 3.01 -2.00
N LYS A 2 -7.70 3.52 -2.67
CA LYS A 2 -7.61 4.77 -3.48
C LYS A 2 -7.64 6.11 -2.76
N ASP A 3 -8.13 6.15 -1.52
CA ASP A 3 -8.29 7.40 -0.77
C ASP A 3 -6.92 8.10 -0.56
N ARG A 4 -6.83 9.35 -1.02
CA ARG A 4 -5.61 10.17 -1.00
C ARG A 4 -5.13 10.54 0.41
N SER A 5 -6.04 10.57 1.38
CA SER A 5 -5.73 10.84 2.78
C SER A 5 -5.35 9.57 3.55
N LEU A 6 -5.51 8.39 2.93
CA LEU A 6 -5.20 7.09 3.50
C LEU A 6 -4.10 6.40 2.68
N GLY A 7 -4.44 5.32 1.96
CA GLY A 7 -3.47 4.48 1.25
C GLY A 7 -2.85 5.15 0.02
N ASN A 8 -3.58 6.06 -0.64
CA ASN A 8 -3.16 6.77 -1.86
C ASN A 8 -2.43 5.87 -2.89
N CYS A 9 -2.81 4.60 -3.00
CA CYS A 9 -2.01 3.58 -3.70
C CYS A 9 -1.90 3.88 -5.20
N LEU A 10 -2.95 4.51 -5.77
CA LEU A 10 -3.01 4.93 -7.16
C LEU A 10 -1.97 6.01 -7.51
N ALA A 11 -1.39 6.71 -6.53
CA ALA A 11 -0.31 7.66 -6.80
C ALA A 11 0.96 6.97 -7.33
N CYS A 12 1.11 5.66 -7.06
CA CYS A 12 2.29 4.89 -7.47
C CYS A 12 1.95 3.73 -8.41
N HIS A 13 0.75 3.15 -8.31
CA HIS A 13 0.38 1.92 -9.01
C HIS A 13 -0.81 2.12 -9.93
N ALA A 14 -0.75 1.53 -11.12
CA ALA A 14 -1.91 1.33 -11.97
C ALA A 14 -2.81 0.20 -11.44
N ASN A 15 -4.10 0.29 -11.74
CA ASN A 15 -5.11 -0.70 -11.41
C ASN A 15 -6.29 -0.56 -12.39
N VAL A 16 -6.53 -1.57 -13.22
CA VAL A 16 -7.55 -1.55 -14.27
C VAL A 16 -8.97 -1.52 -13.70
N ASP A 17 -9.22 -2.18 -12.56
CA ASP A 17 -10.51 -2.17 -11.86
C ASP A 17 -10.89 -0.77 -11.36
N MET A 18 -9.93 0.16 -11.34
CA MET A 18 -10.11 1.56 -10.97
C MET A 18 -9.86 2.53 -12.12
N GLU A 19 -10.00 2.14 -13.40
CA GLU A 19 -9.75 2.99 -14.57
C GLU A 19 -10.46 4.36 -14.59
N LYS A 20 -11.56 4.51 -13.84
CA LYS A 20 -12.29 5.78 -13.70
C LYS A 20 -11.59 6.79 -12.80
N GLU A 21 -10.68 6.33 -11.95
CA GLU A 21 -9.81 7.19 -11.17
C GLU A 21 -8.70 7.73 -12.07
N LEU A 22 -8.47 9.04 -12.01
CA LEU A 22 -7.51 9.69 -12.91
C LEU A 22 -6.10 9.66 -12.33
N PHE A 23 -5.11 9.71 -13.25
CA PHE A 23 -3.70 9.91 -12.94
C PHE A 23 -3.06 8.82 -12.09
N HIS A 24 -3.21 7.57 -12.52
CA HIS A 24 -2.47 6.45 -11.93
C HIS A 24 -0.96 6.64 -12.14
N GLY A 25 -0.19 6.44 -11.09
CA GLY A 25 1.26 6.45 -11.13
C GLY A 25 1.83 5.19 -11.78
N ASN A 26 3.12 5.27 -12.11
CA ASN A 26 3.91 4.19 -12.71
C ASN A 26 5.23 3.95 -11.95
N VAL A 27 5.30 4.40 -10.70
CA VAL A 27 6.49 4.23 -9.84
C VAL A 27 6.61 2.79 -9.38
N GLY A 28 5.48 2.19 -8.97
CA GLY A 28 5.40 0.76 -8.66
C GLY A 28 4.80 -0.03 -9.83
N PRO A 29 4.87 -1.38 -9.77
CA PRO A 29 4.23 -2.24 -10.77
C PRO A 29 2.70 -2.10 -10.75
N SER A 30 2.03 -2.57 -11.79
CA SER A 30 0.56 -2.65 -11.78
C SER A 30 0.06 -3.55 -10.63
N MET A 31 -1.11 -3.21 -10.07
CA MET A 31 -1.81 -4.07 -9.11
C MET A 31 -2.66 -5.15 -9.77
N ASP A 32 -2.81 -5.11 -11.09
CA ASP A 32 -3.50 -6.16 -11.84
C ASP A 32 -2.77 -7.51 -11.61
N GLY A 33 -3.52 -8.58 -11.35
CA GLY A 33 -2.97 -9.92 -11.05
C GLY A 33 -2.14 -10.02 -9.76
N VAL A 34 -2.19 -9.04 -8.85
CA VAL A 34 -1.37 -9.06 -7.63
C VAL A 34 -1.72 -10.23 -6.70
N ALA A 35 -2.97 -10.69 -6.71
CA ALA A 35 -3.42 -11.86 -5.94
C ALA A 35 -2.91 -13.20 -6.50
N ASP A 36 -2.41 -13.22 -7.75
CA ASP A 36 -1.76 -14.40 -8.33
C ASP A 36 -0.27 -14.42 -8.00
N ARG A 37 0.34 -13.24 -7.76
CA ARG A 37 1.75 -13.09 -7.40
C ARG A 37 2.02 -13.32 -5.92
N TRP A 38 1.07 -12.96 -5.05
CA TRP A 38 1.27 -12.94 -3.60
C TRP A 38 0.06 -13.50 -2.87
N LYS A 39 0.31 -14.25 -1.80
CA LYS A 39 -0.72 -14.73 -0.89
C LYS A 39 -1.23 -13.61 0.04
N PRO A 40 -2.44 -13.71 0.62
CA PRO A 40 -2.96 -12.69 1.52
C PRO A 40 -2.05 -12.35 2.71
N GLU A 41 -1.35 -13.32 3.27
CA GLU A 41 -0.35 -13.10 4.33
C GLU A 41 0.87 -12.30 3.86
N GLU A 42 1.31 -12.50 2.63
CA GLU A 42 2.43 -11.76 2.02
C GLU A 42 2.00 -10.34 1.66
N LEU A 43 0.80 -10.17 1.07
CA LEU A 43 0.19 -8.87 0.82
C LEU A 43 0.08 -8.05 2.10
N ARG A 44 -0.32 -8.67 3.21
CA ARG A 44 -0.40 -8.02 4.52
C ARG A 44 0.97 -7.57 5.02
N ALA A 45 2.00 -8.39 4.89
CA ALA A 45 3.37 -8.01 5.24
C ALA A 45 3.84 -6.81 4.41
N ILE A 46 3.59 -6.84 3.09
CA ILE A 46 3.94 -5.77 2.15
C ILE A 46 3.23 -4.45 2.52
N VAL A 47 1.92 -4.48 2.77
CA VAL A 47 1.15 -3.27 3.13
C VAL A 47 1.58 -2.74 4.50
N THR A 48 1.84 -3.63 5.46
CA THR A 48 2.23 -3.25 6.83
C THR A 48 3.58 -2.56 6.86
N ASN A 49 4.61 -3.21 6.30
CA ASN A 49 5.96 -2.68 6.25
C ASN A 49 6.72 -3.25 5.06
N SER A 50 6.53 -2.64 3.90
CA SER A 50 7.19 -2.99 2.64
C SER A 50 8.72 -2.94 2.73
N LYS A 51 9.30 -2.14 3.63
CA LYS A 51 10.77 -2.04 3.79
C LYS A 51 11.35 -3.32 4.38
N GLN A 52 10.62 -3.99 5.27
CA GLN A 52 11.05 -5.30 5.77
C GLN A 52 10.93 -6.40 4.71
N VAL A 53 10.08 -6.23 3.69
CA VAL A 53 9.88 -7.22 2.62
C VAL A 53 10.85 -6.99 1.45
N PHE A 54 11.00 -5.73 1.01
CA PHE A 54 11.75 -5.37 -0.20
C PHE A 54 13.06 -4.64 0.08
N GLY A 55 13.38 -4.33 1.34
CA GLY A 55 14.55 -3.57 1.74
C GLY A 55 14.35 -2.06 1.70
N GLU A 56 15.36 -1.32 2.16
CA GLU A 56 15.35 0.15 2.30
C GLU A 56 15.22 0.92 0.99
N GLU A 57 15.56 0.28 -0.14
CA GLU A 57 15.48 0.91 -1.47
C GLU A 57 14.04 1.07 -1.96
N THR A 58 13.09 0.34 -1.37
CA THR A 58 11.68 0.51 -1.74
C THR A 58 11.17 1.87 -1.31
N VAL A 59 10.57 2.60 -2.25
CA VAL A 59 9.92 3.88 -1.97
C VAL A 59 8.51 3.70 -1.41
N MET A 60 7.89 2.51 -1.56
CA MET A 60 6.54 2.22 -1.06
C MET A 60 6.50 2.39 0.46
N PRO A 61 5.66 3.25 1.06
CA PRO A 61 5.61 3.40 2.52
C PRO A 61 5.19 2.13 3.26
N GLY A 62 5.59 1.99 4.52
CA GLY A 62 4.97 1.04 5.44
C GLY A 62 3.72 1.67 6.04
N PHE A 63 2.54 1.14 5.74
CA PHE A 63 1.28 1.79 6.11
C PHE A 63 0.86 1.49 7.56
N TYR A 64 1.40 0.44 8.16
CA TYR A 64 1.15 0.05 9.53
C TYR A 64 2.46 -0.21 10.28
N SER A 65 3.37 0.77 10.22
CA SER A 65 4.65 0.75 10.92
C SER A 65 4.89 2.07 11.63
N LEU A 66 5.57 2.00 12.79
CA LEU A 66 6.13 3.15 13.50
C LEU A 66 7.64 3.31 13.22
N GLU A 67 8.22 2.42 12.41
CA GLU A 67 9.59 2.54 11.89
C GLU A 67 9.57 3.57 10.75
N VAL A 68 9.58 4.84 11.14
CA VAL A 68 9.47 5.98 10.22
C VAL A 68 10.80 6.72 10.12
N GLY A 69 10.91 7.55 9.08
CA GLY A 69 12.10 8.37 8.84
C GLY A 69 12.28 9.51 9.85
N LYS A 70 13.19 10.43 9.51
CA LYS A 70 13.49 11.61 10.34
C LYS A 70 12.44 12.71 10.14
N ASN A 71 12.21 13.52 11.17
CA ASN A 71 11.34 14.71 11.11
C ASN A 71 9.88 14.42 10.73
N VAL A 72 9.28 13.44 11.40
CA VAL A 72 7.87 13.11 11.24
C VAL A 72 7.02 14.34 11.58
N GLY A 73 6.07 14.69 10.70
CA GLY A 73 5.17 15.81 10.96
C GLY A 73 4.39 15.61 12.26
N GLU A 74 4.29 16.66 13.08
CA GLU A 74 3.80 16.58 14.48
C GLU A 74 2.48 15.81 14.64
N LYS A 75 1.53 16.01 13.72
CA LYS A 75 0.22 15.34 13.74
C LYS A 75 0.26 13.81 13.61
N PHE A 76 1.37 13.27 13.11
CA PHE A 76 1.57 11.85 12.78
C PHE A 76 2.56 11.13 13.71
N VAL A 77 3.16 11.84 14.67
CA VAL A 77 4.07 11.22 15.65
C VAL A 77 3.32 10.14 16.44
N GLY A 78 3.90 8.94 16.48
CA GLY A 78 3.34 7.78 17.20
C GLY A 78 2.09 7.17 16.56
N LYS A 79 1.76 7.53 15.31
CA LYS A 79 0.59 7.02 14.59
C LYS A 79 1.01 6.33 13.30
N THR A 80 0.33 5.23 12.98
CA THR A 80 0.41 4.57 11.68
C THR A 80 -0.43 5.32 10.64
N ILE A 81 -0.12 5.13 9.36
CA ILE A 81 -0.86 5.76 8.24
C ILE A 81 -2.26 5.16 8.13
N LEU A 82 -2.36 3.83 8.21
CA LEU A 82 -3.61 3.08 8.25
C LEU A 82 -3.85 2.51 9.65
N THR A 83 -5.10 2.24 9.99
CA THR A 83 -5.45 1.38 11.12
C THR A 83 -5.30 -0.09 10.73
N ALA A 84 -5.26 -0.98 11.72
CA ALA A 84 -5.22 -2.43 11.46
C ALA A 84 -6.39 -2.88 10.58
N GLN A 85 -7.60 -2.40 10.85
CA GLN A 85 -8.77 -2.72 10.03
C GLN A 85 -8.61 -2.22 8.59
N GLN A 86 -8.10 -0.99 8.40
CA GLN A 86 -7.87 -0.44 7.06
C GLN A 86 -6.81 -1.22 6.28
N VAL A 87 -5.80 -1.79 6.95
CA VAL A 87 -4.85 -2.72 6.31
C VAL A 87 -5.60 -3.95 5.82
N GLU A 88 -6.42 -4.57 6.65
CA GLU A 88 -7.20 -5.76 6.26
C GLU A 88 -8.16 -5.45 5.11
N ASP A 89 -8.82 -4.29 5.12
CA ASP A 89 -9.71 -3.88 4.04
C ASP A 89 -8.93 -3.71 2.71
N VAL A 90 -7.69 -3.21 2.76
CA VAL A 90 -6.81 -3.12 1.59
C VAL A 90 -6.38 -4.52 1.13
N VAL A 91 -5.94 -5.39 2.04
CA VAL A 91 -5.52 -6.76 1.71
C VAL A 91 -6.67 -7.56 1.12
N ALA A 92 -7.87 -7.42 1.68
CA ALA A 92 -9.08 -8.07 1.17
C ALA A 92 -9.39 -7.62 -0.26
N TYR A 93 -9.26 -6.32 -0.56
CA TYR A 93 -9.40 -5.81 -1.92
C TYR A 93 -8.30 -6.33 -2.85
N LEU A 94 -7.03 -6.27 -2.44
CA LEU A 94 -5.92 -6.77 -3.26
C LEU A 94 -6.07 -8.26 -3.60
N ALA A 95 -6.62 -9.06 -2.67
CA ALA A 95 -6.88 -10.48 -2.86
C ALA A 95 -7.96 -10.79 -3.93
N THR A 96 -8.75 -9.80 -4.36
CA THR A 96 -9.71 -9.96 -5.46
C THR A 96 -9.09 -9.71 -6.83
N LEU A 97 -7.91 -9.09 -6.90
CA LEU A 97 -7.26 -8.68 -8.15
C LEU A 97 -6.47 -9.83 -8.76
N LYS A 98 -7.18 -10.71 -9.47
CA LYS A 98 -6.64 -11.85 -10.20
C LYS A 98 -6.72 -11.62 -11.71
N GLU A 99 -5.86 -12.30 -12.46
CA GLU A 99 -5.90 -12.39 -13.93
C GLU A 99 -6.44 -13.75 -14.43
#